data_AF-J1EB09-F1
#
_entry.id   AF-J1EB09-F1
#
_cell.length_a   1.000
_cell.length_b   1.000
_cell.length_c   1.000
_cell.angle_alpha   90.00
_cell.angle_beta   90.00
_cell.angle_gamma   90.00
#
_symmetry.space_group_name_H-M   'P 1'
#
loop_
_entity.id
_entity.type
_entity.pdbx_description
1 polymer ?
#
loop_
_entity_poly.entity_id
_entity_poly.type
_entity_poly.pdbx_seq_one_letter_code
_entity_poly.pdbx_strand_id
1 'polypeptide(L)'
;MLELLQSPLLSLLTFLGGLLVGHRTALWRDRRKEFNDAADPVRAWLLKECSAPNVMGGGPGRAEIDQLVQRMHWWRRKGFGAAWQRQQKAREDALHQDSWGQPLYRDTAQIKAALEACLAYTRRW
;
A
#
# COMPACT_ATOMS: atom_id res chain seq x y z
N MET A 1 -19.70 -19.80 42.54
CA MET A 1 -19.26 -18.96 41.40
C MET A 1 -18.74 -17.59 41.82
N LEU A 2 -19.31 -16.93 42.85
CA LEU A 2 -18.82 -15.63 43.35
C LEU A 2 -17.43 -15.68 44.01
N GLU A 3 -17.06 -16.78 44.68
CA GLU A 3 -15.74 -16.89 45.32
C GLU A 3 -14.56 -17.00 44.34
N LEU A 4 -14.78 -17.53 43.13
CA LEU A 4 -13.75 -17.59 42.09
C LEU A 4 -13.37 -16.20 41.57
N LEU A 5 -14.32 -15.26 41.54
CA LEU A 5 -14.12 -13.86 41.11
C LEU A 5 -13.38 -13.01 42.16
N GLN A 6 -13.41 -13.41 43.43
CA GLN A 6 -12.71 -12.72 44.52
C GLN A 6 -11.26 -13.20 44.70
N SER A 7 -10.83 -14.19 43.92
CA SER A 7 -9.44 -14.63 43.96
C SER A 7 -8.52 -13.53 43.41
N PRO A 8 -7.56 -13.02 44.21
CA PRO A 8 -6.61 -11.99 43.75
C PRO A 8 -5.78 -12.48 42.56
N LEU A 9 -5.57 -13.81 42.46
CA LEU A 9 -4.94 -14.44 41.30
C LEU A 9 -5.80 -14.29 40.03
N LEU A 10 -7.12 -14.49 40.11
CA LEU A 10 -8.00 -14.32 38.95
C LEU A 10 -8.06 -12.85 38.50
N SER A 11 -8.09 -11.91 39.45
CA SER A 11 -8.02 -10.48 39.16
C SER A 11 -6.69 -10.08 38.51
N LEU A 12 -5.57 -10.62 38.98
CA LEU A 12 -4.26 -10.40 38.39
C LEU A 12 -4.15 -11.00 36.98
N LEU A 13 -4.65 -12.22 36.78
CA LEU A 13 -4.64 -12.88 35.47
C LEU A 13 -5.51 -12.16 34.44
N THR A 14 -6.70 -11.70 34.84
CA THR A 14 -7.58 -10.91 33.95
C THR A 14 -6.99 -9.55 33.63
N PHE A 15 -6.34 -8.88 34.58
CA PHE A 15 -5.59 -7.65 34.35
C PHE A 15 -4.45 -7.86 33.34
N LEU A 16 -3.60 -8.88 33.54
CA LEU A 16 -2.49 -9.19 32.64
C LEU A 16 -3.00 -9.59 31.24
N GLY A 17 -4.09 -10.34 31.16
CA GLY A 17 -4.76 -10.67 29.91
C GLY A 17 -5.23 -9.40 29.18
N GLY A 18 -5.91 -8.49 29.88
CA GLY A 18 -6.33 -7.20 29.34
C GLY A 18 -5.16 -6.36 28.85
N LEU A 19 -4.06 -6.32 29.61
CA LEU A 19 -2.85 -5.59 29.24
C LEU A 19 -2.20 -6.14 27.95
N LEU A 20 -2.06 -7.47 27.85
CA LEU A 20 -1.46 -8.12 26.68
C LEU A 20 -2.31 -7.90 25.42
N VAL A 21 -3.63 -8.03 25.52
CA VAL A 21 -4.55 -7.78 24.41
C VAL A 21 -4.56 -6.29 24.04
N GLY A 22 -4.62 -5.39 25.02
CA GLY A 22 -4.57 -3.95 24.80
C GLY A 22 -3.29 -3.50 24.12
N HIS A 23 -2.14 -3.98 24.58
CA HIS A 23 -0.85 -3.67 23.97
C HIS A 23 -0.76 -4.20 22.53
N ARG A 24 -1.19 -5.44 22.28
CA ARG A 24 -1.19 -6.03 20.94
C ARG A 24 -2.10 -5.27 19.97
N THR A 25 -3.27 -4.84 20.42
CA THR A 25 -4.22 -4.07 19.59
C THR A 25 -3.71 -2.66 19.30
N ALA A 26 -3.07 -2.00 20.27
CA ALA A 26 -2.41 -0.71 20.06
C ALA A 26 -1.32 -0.79 18.99
N LEU A 27 -0.40 -1.77 19.09
CA LEU A 27 0.64 -1.99 18.07
C LEU A 27 0.06 -2.26 16.69
N TRP A 28 -1.03 -3.04 16.60
CA TRP A 28 -1.67 -3.33 15.32
C TRP A 28 -2.31 -2.10 14.70
N ARG A 29 -2.98 -1.27 15.51
CA ARG A 29 -3.56 0.01 15.07
C ARG A 29 -2.49 0.94 14.52
N ASP A 30 -1.38 1.08 15.22
CA ASP A 30 -0.31 2.00 14.84
C ASP A 30 0.37 1.55 13.54
N ARG A 31 0.64 0.24 13.38
CA ARG A 31 1.15 -0.32 12.11
C ARG A 31 0.21 -0.08 10.92
N ARG A 32 -1.10 -0.23 11.12
CA ARG A 32 -2.09 0.08 10.08
C ARG A 32 -2.07 1.55 9.69
N LYS A 33 -1.96 2.44 10.68
CA LYS A 33 -1.88 3.88 10.46
C LYS A 33 -0.62 4.23 9.66
N GLU A 34 0.53 3.74 10.09
CA GLU A 34 1.80 3.96 9.36
C GLU A 34 1.72 3.46 7.91
N PHE A 35 1.15 2.29 7.68
CA PHE A 35 0.96 1.76 6.32
C PHE A 35 0.04 2.67 5.49
N ASN A 36 -1.11 3.08 6.05
CA ASN A 36 -2.06 3.94 5.34
C ASN A 36 -1.43 5.30 5.02
N ASP A 37 -0.71 5.91 5.97
CA ASP A 37 -0.04 7.20 5.79
C ASP A 37 0.99 7.14 4.64
N ALA A 38 1.74 6.03 4.52
CA ALA A 38 2.68 5.83 3.41
C ALA A 38 1.99 5.42 2.08
N ALA A 39 0.85 4.72 2.15
CA ALA A 39 0.12 4.26 0.98
C ALA A 39 -0.68 5.38 0.32
N ASP A 40 -1.17 6.36 1.08
CA ASP A 40 -2.06 7.42 0.60
C ASP A 40 -1.48 8.23 -0.59
N PRO A 41 -0.25 8.77 -0.57
CA PRO A 41 0.29 9.52 -1.72
C PRO A 41 0.45 8.64 -2.97
N VAL A 42 0.97 7.42 -2.80
CA VAL A 42 1.14 6.46 -3.91
C VAL A 42 -0.22 6.06 -4.48
N ARG A 43 -1.20 5.81 -3.63
CA ARG A 43 -2.55 5.42 -4.02
C ARG A 43 -3.28 6.55 -4.75
N ALA A 44 -3.17 7.78 -4.26
CA ALA A 44 -3.76 8.96 -4.91
C ALA A 44 -3.21 9.12 -6.33
N TRP A 45 -1.89 8.96 -6.48
CA TRP A 45 -1.25 8.94 -7.79
C TRP A 45 -1.76 7.79 -8.67
N LEU A 46 -1.76 6.55 -8.16
CA LEU A 46 -2.21 5.37 -8.90
C LEU A 46 -3.66 5.52 -9.40
N LEU A 47 -4.57 6.06 -8.58
CA LEU A 47 -5.95 6.30 -8.98
C LEU A 47 -6.06 7.34 -10.09
N LYS A 48 -5.36 8.47 -9.94
CA LYS A 48 -5.32 9.52 -10.96
C LYS A 48 -4.80 8.93 -12.28
N GLU A 49 -3.73 8.18 -12.21
CA GLU A 49 -3.09 7.59 -13.37
C GLU A 49 -3.93 6.49 -14.04
N CYS A 50 -4.63 5.66 -13.28
CA CYS A 50 -5.59 4.69 -13.84
C CYS A 50 -6.66 5.36 -14.70
N SER A 51 -7.14 6.54 -14.26
CA SER A 51 -8.18 7.27 -14.98
C SER A 51 -7.67 7.85 -16.31
N ALA A 52 -6.50 8.49 -16.29
CA ALA A 52 -5.90 9.13 -17.45
C ALA A 52 -4.36 9.00 -17.37
N PRO A 53 -3.77 7.94 -17.95
CA PRO A 53 -2.32 7.79 -18.00
C PRO A 53 -1.67 8.96 -18.72
N ASN A 54 -0.69 9.58 -18.09
CA ASN A 54 -0.06 10.79 -18.60
C ASN A 54 1.45 10.61 -18.68
N VAL A 55 2.02 10.78 -19.87
CA VAL A 55 3.46 10.68 -20.12
C VAL A 55 4.24 11.75 -19.35
N MET A 56 3.64 12.95 -19.20
CA MET A 56 4.24 14.08 -18.50
C MET A 56 3.88 14.10 -17.00
N GLY A 57 3.12 13.10 -16.53
CA GLY A 57 2.70 12.98 -15.15
C GLY A 57 3.87 12.56 -14.24
N GLY A 58 4.23 13.40 -13.28
CA GLY A 58 5.19 13.04 -12.24
C GLY A 58 4.70 11.84 -11.43
N GLY A 59 5.51 10.79 -11.38
CA GLY A 59 5.31 9.62 -10.52
C GLY A 59 5.58 9.92 -9.05
N PRO A 60 5.20 9.01 -8.12
CA PRO A 60 5.62 9.10 -6.74
C PRO A 60 7.15 9.06 -6.67
N GLY A 61 7.71 9.78 -5.71
CA GLY A 61 9.15 9.81 -5.49
C GLY A 61 9.68 8.42 -5.07
N ARG A 62 10.96 8.15 -5.33
CA ARG A 62 11.62 6.92 -4.87
C ARG A 62 11.48 6.72 -3.36
N ALA A 63 11.56 7.81 -2.59
CA ALA A 63 11.38 7.79 -1.15
C ALA A 63 9.96 7.39 -0.74
N GLU A 64 8.92 7.85 -1.44
CA GLU A 64 7.52 7.50 -1.15
C GLU A 64 7.26 6.03 -1.44
N ILE A 65 7.78 5.52 -2.57
CA ILE A 65 7.69 4.10 -2.91
C ILE A 65 8.43 3.25 -1.88
N ASP A 66 9.65 3.63 -1.49
CA ASP A 66 10.42 2.89 -0.49
C ASP A 66 9.73 2.91 0.88
N GLN A 67 9.20 4.06 1.31
CA GLN A 67 8.44 4.20 2.56
C GLN A 67 7.23 3.26 2.60
N LEU A 68 6.45 3.20 1.52
CA LEU A 68 5.33 2.28 1.40
C LEU A 68 5.81 0.83 1.49
N VAL A 69 6.85 0.50 0.72
CA VAL A 69 7.40 -0.85 0.59
C VAL A 69 7.96 -1.37 1.93
N GLN A 70 8.62 -0.53 2.72
CA GLN A 70 9.15 -0.88 4.05
C GLN A 70 8.05 -1.26 5.04
N ARG A 71 6.85 -0.68 4.89
CA ARG A 71 5.70 -0.93 5.77
C ARG A 71 4.83 -2.10 5.31
N MET A 72 5.10 -2.66 4.13
CA MET A 72 4.44 -3.85 3.64
C MET A 72 5.00 -5.11 4.28
N HIS A 73 4.13 -6.09 4.51
CA HIS A 73 4.57 -7.46 4.77
C HIS A 73 5.39 -7.98 3.59
N TRP A 74 6.46 -8.74 3.85
CA TRP A 74 7.44 -9.13 2.84
C TRP A 74 6.86 -9.87 1.62
N TRP A 75 5.84 -10.72 1.81
CA TRP A 75 5.10 -11.34 0.70
C TRP A 75 4.43 -10.31 -0.22
N ARG A 76 3.83 -9.27 0.36
CA ARG A 76 3.19 -8.17 -0.39
C ARG A 76 4.22 -7.27 -1.05
N ARG A 77 5.37 -7.05 -0.41
CA ARG A 77 6.50 -6.32 -1.00
C ARG A 77 6.95 -6.93 -2.33
N LYS A 78 7.08 -8.26 -2.39
CA LYS A 78 7.44 -8.95 -3.65
C LYS A 78 6.35 -8.79 -4.71
N GLY A 79 5.08 -8.98 -4.34
CA GLY A 79 3.95 -8.82 -5.24
C GLY A 79 3.80 -7.40 -5.79
N PHE A 80 3.89 -6.40 -4.92
CA PHE A 80 3.87 -4.99 -5.28
C PHE A 80 5.07 -4.62 -6.15
N GLY A 81 6.28 -5.03 -5.79
CA GLY A 81 7.48 -4.75 -6.58
C GLY A 81 7.38 -5.30 -8.00
N ALA A 82 6.84 -6.51 -8.17
CA ALA A 82 6.58 -7.09 -9.49
C ALA A 82 5.52 -6.29 -10.27
N ALA A 83 4.41 -5.88 -9.63
CA ALA A 83 3.39 -5.06 -10.28
C ALA A 83 3.94 -3.67 -10.69
N TRP A 84 4.76 -3.07 -9.83
CA TRP A 84 5.41 -1.79 -10.05
C TRP A 84 6.40 -1.84 -11.23
N GLN A 85 7.17 -2.92 -11.34
CA GLN A 85 8.05 -3.14 -12.50
C GLN A 85 7.26 -3.34 -13.80
N ARG A 86 6.16 -4.11 -13.77
CA ARG A 86 5.30 -4.30 -14.95
C ARG A 86 4.70 -2.99 -15.45
N GLN A 87 4.29 -2.12 -14.54
CA GLN A 87 3.76 -0.80 -14.89
C GLN A 87 4.82 0.06 -15.58
N GLN A 88 6.06 0.09 -15.07
CA GLN A 88 7.14 0.85 -15.67
C GLN A 88 7.42 0.36 -17.09
N LYS A 89 7.53 -0.96 -17.25
CA LYS A 89 7.71 -1.59 -18.56
C LYS A 89 6.55 -1.29 -19.52
N ALA A 90 5.30 -1.41 -19.06
CA ALA A 90 4.13 -1.11 -19.89
C ALA A 90 4.11 0.35 -20.36
N ARG A 91 4.64 1.29 -19.57
CA ARG A 91 4.79 2.69 -20.00
C ARG A 91 5.89 2.87 -21.02
N GLU A 92 7.04 2.24 -20.81
CA GLU A 92 8.16 2.27 -21.76
C GLU A 92 7.73 1.69 -23.11
N ASP A 93 7.05 0.55 -23.10
CA ASP A 93 6.56 -0.14 -24.31
C ASP A 93 5.47 0.66 -25.04
N ALA A 94 4.64 1.40 -24.30
CA ALA A 94 3.57 2.22 -24.87
C ALA A 94 4.02 3.62 -25.33
N LEU A 95 5.25 4.03 -24.97
CA LEU A 95 5.77 5.35 -25.28
C LEU A 95 6.06 5.48 -26.77
N HIS A 96 5.43 6.46 -27.39
CA HIS A 96 5.62 6.77 -28.81
C HIS A 96 5.80 8.27 -29.00
N GLN A 97 6.39 8.67 -30.13
CA GLN A 97 6.45 10.07 -30.55
C GLN A 97 5.39 10.31 -31.64
N ASP A 98 4.58 11.36 -31.53
CA ASP A 98 3.71 11.76 -32.64
C ASP A 98 4.50 12.38 -33.80
N SER A 99 3.76 12.73 -34.85
CA SER A 99 4.21 13.48 -36.03
C SER A 99 4.89 14.80 -35.71
N TRP A 100 4.65 15.37 -34.53
CA TRP A 100 5.26 16.62 -34.04
C TRP A 100 6.40 16.38 -33.04
N GLY A 101 6.79 15.12 -32.83
CA GLY A 101 7.85 14.72 -31.91
C GLY A 101 7.46 14.73 -30.43
N GLN A 102 6.19 14.93 -30.08
CA GLN A 102 5.72 14.92 -28.71
C GLN A 102 5.51 13.49 -28.20
N PRO A 103 5.89 13.19 -26.95
CA PRO A 103 5.74 11.85 -26.41
C PRO A 103 4.29 11.59 -25.99
N LEU A 104 3.71 10.47 -26.44
CA LEU A 104 2.35 10.03 -26.12
C LEU A 104 2.29 8.53 -25.84
N TYR A 105 1.27 8.10 -25.11
CA TYR A 105 0.95 6.68 -24.96
C TYR A 105 -0.06 6.26 -26.03
N ARG A 106 0.32 5.29 -26.88
CA ARG A 106 -0.56 4.82 -27.96
C ARG A 106 -1.63 3.84 -27.48
N ASP A 107 -1.23 2.86 -26.69
CA ASP A 107 -2.12 1.92 -26.01
C ASP A 107 -1.92 2.04 -24.49
N THR A 108 -2.99 2.42 -23.78
CA THR A 108 -2.98 2.59 -22.33
C THR A 108 -3.57 1.40 -21.58
N ALA A 109 -4.11 0.39 -22.25
CA ALA A 109 -4.79 -0.73 -21.61
C ALA A 109 -3.84 -1.51 -20.68
N GLN A 110 -2.63 -1.80 -21.15
CA GLN A 110 -1.62 -2.50 -20.36
C GLN A 110 -1.11 -1.67 -19.17
N ILE A 111 -0.97 -0.35 -19.37
CA ILE A 111 -0.61 0.58 -18.29
C ILE A 111 -1.69 0.54 -17.20
N LYS A 112 -2.97 0.67 -17.58
CA LYS A 112 -4.10 0.64 -16.65
C LYS A 112 -4.16 -0.68 -15.88
N ALA A 113 -4.04 -1.83 -16.57
CA ALA A 113 -4.05 -3.13 -15.92
C ALA A 113 -2.90 -3.29 -14.90
N ALA A 114 -1.70 -2.80 -15.22
CA ALA A 114 -0.56 -2.83 -14.31
C ALA A 114 -0.72 -1.88 -13.11
N LEU A 115 -1.33 -0.70 -13.31
CA LEU A 115 -1.66 0.24 -12.23
C LEU A 115 -2.74 -0.31 -11.31
N GLU A 116 -3.77 -0.98 -11.84
CA GLU A 116 -4.80 -1.66 -11.05
C GLU A 116 -4.21 -2.77 -10.18
N ALA A 117 -3.25 -3.53 -10.72
CA ALA A 117 -2.50 -4.51 -9.94
C ALA A 117 -1.73 -3.86 -8.78
N CYS A 118 -1.16 -2.66 -8.97
CA CYS A 118 -0.53 -1.90 -7.89
C CYS A 118 -1.55 -1.42 -6.84
N LEU A 119 -2.73 -0.94 -7.27
CA LEU A 119 -3.80 -0.47 -6.39
C LEU A 119 -4.29 -1.55 -5.42
N ALA A 120 -4.30 -2.82 -5.84
CA ALA A 120 -4.65 -3.94 -4.97
C ALA A 120 -3.74 -4.01 -3.71
N TYR A 121 -2.48 -3.59 -3.83
CA TYR A 121 -1.54 -3.58 -2.72
C TYR A 121 -1.62 -2.33 -1.85
N THR A 122 -2.23 -1.25 -2.31
CA THR A 122 -2.35 0.02 -1.58
C THR A 122 -3.73 0.25 -0.96
N ARG A 123 -4.62 -0.76 -0.98
CA ARG A 123 -5.92 -0.67 -0.30
C ARG A 123 -5.70 -0.32 1.18
N ARG A 124 -6.56 0.51 1.78
CA ARG A 124 -6.49 0.86 3.21
C ARG A 124 -6.96 -0.31 4.07
N TRP A 125 -6.27 -0.57 5.19
CA TRP A 125 -6.61 -1.68 6.09
C TRP A 125 -7.03 -1.15 7.45
#